data_AF-A0A0E1EJG5-F1
#
_entry.id   AF-A0A0E1EJG5-F1
#
_cell.length_a   1.000
_cell.length_b   1.000
_cell.length_c   1.000
_cell.angle_alpha   90.00
_cell.angle_beta   90.00
_cell.angle_gamma   90.00
#
_symmetry.space_group_name_H-M   'P 1'
#
loop_
_entity.id
_entity.type
_entity.pdbx_description
1 polymer ?
#
loop_
_entity_poly.entity_id
_entity_poly.type
_entity_poly.pdbx_seq_one_letter_code
_entity_poly.pdbx_strand_id
1 'polypeptide(L)'
;MVKKRYSKNSHNLITLLGIVVLASLISDFWSEVIATLLIIGGGYCAYYVYDKKRLKRFTSNQRIEALKSNIKETDQDIRHLEILKKDNLSKEYIKLANQILPQLDLIRNEANQLQKAIEPNIYKRITKKANTFSNEINEQLIKLHASPELEPISDQEDEMIRIAPELKPFYHNIQDDHYAILKKIEKADNKAELAAIHQANMKRFTDVLAGYIRIKQSPKNFNNAKERLEQALQAIKKFNLDLDETLRQLNESDMKDFDVSLRMMQDERNNK
;
A
#
# COMPACT_ATOMS: atom_id res chain seq x y z
N MET A 1 70.82 -81.03 21.36
CA MET A 1 70.91 -80.07 20.23
C MET A 1 69.48 -79.77 19.79
N VAL A 2 68.90 -78.57 19.75
CA VAL A 2 69.35 -77.17 19.65
C VAL A 2 68.31 -76.30 20.37
N LYS A 3 68.77 -75.28 21.12
CA LYS A 3 67.94 -74.15 21.62
C LYS A 3 67.42 -73.33 20.42
N LYS A 4 66.13 -73.00 20.39
CA LYS A 4 65.66 -71.74 19.77
C LYS A 4 64.62 -71.08 20.66
N ARG A 5 65.02 -69.94 21.24
CA ARG A 5 64.13 -68.90 21.76
C ARG A 5 63.74 -67.99 20.60
N TYR A 6 62.44 -67.71 20.45
CA TYR A 6 61.86 -66.51 19.83
C TYR A 6 60.54 -66.28 20.60
N SER A 7 60.49 -65.43 21.62
CA SER A 7 60.40 -63.96 21.62
C SER A 7 59.03 -63.41 21.18
N LYS A 8 58.18 -63.17 22.19
CA LYS A 8 57.43 -61.93 22.46
C LYS A 8 56.79 -61.22 21.25
N ASN A 9 55.51 -61.50 20.98
CA ASN A 9 54.63 -60.53 20.30
C ASN A 9 53.11 -60.75 20.44
N SER A 10 52.61 -61.40 21.51
CA SER A 10 51.17 -61.56 21.74
C SER A 10 50.48 -60.32 22.30
N HIS A 11 51.21 -59.44 23.01
CA HIS A 11 50.63 -58.24 23.60
C HIS A 11 50.25 -57.17 22.56
N ASN A 12 51.04 -56.99 21.50
CA ASN A 12 50.76 -55.99 20.47
C ASN A 12 49.58 -56.37 19.56
N LEU A 13 49.30 -57.68 19.38
CA LEU A 13 48.19 -58.15 18.56
C LEU A 13 46.85 -58.07 19.30
N ILE A 14 46.85 -58.34 20.62
CA ILE A 14 45.67 -58.27 21.49
C ILE A 14 45.27 -56.80 21.73
N THR A 15 46.24 -55.89 21.87
CA THR A 15 45.95 -54.44 21.97
C THR A 15 45.44 -53.86 20.65
N LEU A 16 45.93 -54.33 19.49
CA LEU A 16 45.45 -53.83 18.19
C LEU A 16 44.03 -54.34 17.87
N LEU A 17 43.73 -55.61 18.18
CA LEU A 17 42.37 -56.17 18.04
C LEU A 17 41.37 -55.55 19.01
N GLY A 18 41.78 -55.24 20.24
CA GLY A 18 40.93 -54.54 21.22
C GLY A 18 40.57 -53.10 20.80
N ILE A 19 41.50 -52.37 20.17
CA ILE A 19 41.26 -51.00 19.68
C ILE A 19 40.36 -50.99 18.43
N VAL A 20 40.49 -51.99 17.54
CA VAL A 20 39.62 -52.10 16.35
C VAL A 20 38.18 -52.45 16.74
N VAL A 21 37.96 -53.31 17.74
CA VAL A 21 36.62 -53.66 18.24
C VAL A 21 35.97 -52.51 19.04
N LEU A 22 36.75 -51.73 19.80
CA LEU A 22 36.26 -50.52 20.48
C LEU A 22 35.95 -49.37 19.52
N ALA A 23 36.73 -49.21 18.44
CA ALA A 23 36.47 -48.20 17.41
C ALA A 23 35.22 -48.52 16.56
N SER A 24 34.96 -49.80 16.28
CA SER A 24 33.73 -50.23 15.58
C SER A 24 32.47 -50.12 16.44
N LEU A 25 32.57 -50.26 17.76
CA LEU A 25 31.43 -50.06 18.66
C LEU A 25 31.09 -48.58 18.90
N ILE A 26 32.05 -47.66 18.72
CA ILE A 26 31.83 -46.21 18.85
C ILE A 26 31.24 -45.62 17.56
N SER A 27 31.54 -46.15 16.36
CA SER A 27 30.97 -45.60 15.11
C SER A 27 29.47 -45.90 14.95
N ASP A 28 29.01 -47.06 15.42
CA ASP A 28 27.62 -47.48 15.28
C ASP A 28 26.69 -46.81 16.31
N PHE A 29 27.23 -46.35 17.45
CA PHE A 29 26.44 -45.67 18.47
C PHE A 29 26.09 -44.22 18.10
N TRP A 30 26.96 -43.52 17.35
CA TRP A 30 26.68 -42.14 16.91
C TRP A 30 25.66 -42.08 15.77
N SER A 31 25.59 -43.09 14.90
CA SER A 31 24.67 -43.07 13.75
C SER A 31 23.21 -43.22 14.18
N GLU A 32 22.90 -44.11 15.14
CA GLU A 32 21.55 -44.29 15.68
C GLU A 32 21.09 -43.11 16.55
N VAL A 33 22.00 -42.50 17.32
CA VAL A 33 21.71 -41.30 18.13
C VAL A 33 21.51 -40.06 17.26
N ILE A 34 22.30 -39.89 16.19
CA ILE A 34 22.11 -38.80 15.21
C ILE A 34 20.82 -39.01 14.39
N ALA A 35 20.50 -40.24 13.98
CA ALA A 35 19.27 -40.53 13.24
C ALA A 35 18.02 -40.26 14.10
N THR A 36 18.03 -40.64 15.39
CA THR A 36 16.93 -40.34 16.31
C THR A 36 16.83 -38.86 16.67
N LEU A 37 17.95 -38.15 16.84
CA LEU A 37 17.97 -36.68 16.98
C LEU A 37 17.50 -35.94 15.71
N LEU A 38 17.76 -36.48 14.51
CA LEU A 38 17.25 -35.93 13.25
C LEU A 38 15.77 -36.24 13.03
N ILE A 39 15.23 -37.36 13.53
CA ILE A 39 13.80 -37.67 13.50
C ILE A 39 13.03 -36.81 14.51
N ILE A 40 13.56 -36.65 15.73
CA ILE A 40 12.95 -35.82 16.79
C ILE A 40 13.12 -34.33 16.47
N GLY A 41 14.32 -33.91 16.04
CA GLY A 41 14.62 -32.52 15.64
C GLY A 41 14.00 -32.13 14.30
N GLY A 42 13.97 -33.04 13.32
CA GLY A 42 13.25 -32.86 12.06
C GLY A 42 11.73 -32.85 12.24
N GLY A 43 11.21 -33.68 13.15
CA GLY A 43 9.82 -33.67 13.58
C GLY A 43 9.44 -32.38 14.31
N TYR A 44 10.29 -31.87 15.21
CA TYR A 44 10.07 -30.60 15.92
C TYR A 44 10.21 -29.38 15.00
N CYS A 45 11.16 -29.37 14.07
CA CYS A 45 11.28 -28.32 13.04
C CYS A 45 10.12 -28.38 12.03
N ALA A 46 9.71 -29.56 11.58
CA ALA A 46 8.54 -29.72 10.74
C ALA A 46 7.27 -29.32 11.47
N TYR A 47 7.09 -29.70 12.74
CA TYR A 47 5.98 -29.28 13.60
C TYR A 47 6.00 -27.77 13.84
N TYR A 48 7.13 -27.16 14.18
CA TYR A 48 7.24 -25.71 14.40
C TYR A 48 7.00 -24.90 13.11
N VAL A 49 7.48 -25.38 11.96
CA VAL A 49 7.18 -24.77 10.65
C VAL A 49 5.73 -25.03 10.22
N TYR A 50 5.17 -26.21 10.51
CA TYR A 50 3.78 -26.57 10.23
C TYR A 50 2.83 -25.78 11.10
N ASP A 51 3.15 -25.59 12.38
CA ASP A 51 2.37 -24.82 13.35
C ASP A 51 2.49 -23.31 13.07
N LYS A 52 3.67 -22.80 12.70
CA LYS A 52 3.81 -21.40 12.22
C LYS A 52 3.11 -21.17 10.87
N LYS A 53 3.07 -22.17 9.97
CA LYS A 53 2.25 -22.14 8.75
C LYS A 53 0.76 -22.26 9.06
N ARG A 54 0.37 -23.02 10.09
CA ARG A 54 -1.02 -23.20 10.52
C ARG A 54 -1.55 -21.95 11.22
N LEU A 55 -0.77 -21.33 12.10
CA LEU A 55 -1.05 -20.01 12.67
C LEU A 55 -1.09 -18.93 11.59
N LYS A 56 -0.11 -18.86 10.68
CA LYS A 56 -0.15 -17.92 9.54
C LYS A 56 -1.36 -18.16 8.65
N ARG A 57 -1.73 -19.41 8.37
CA ARG A 57 -2.94 -19.77 7.61
C ARG A 57 -4.21 -19.43 8.38
N PHE A 58 -4.24 -19.62 9.70
CA PHE A 58 -5.38 -19.27 10.55
C PHE A 58 -5.58 -17.75 10.60
N THR A 59 -4.49 -16.98 10.77
CA THR A 59 -4.53 -15.52 10.70
C THR A 59 -4.83 -15.02 9.28
N SER A 60 -4.31 -15.67 8.23
CA SER A 60 -4.63 -15.32 6.84
C SER A 60 -6.09 -15.64 6.52
N ASN A 61 -6.66 -16.74 7.00
CA ASN A 61 -8.06 -17.08 6.80
C ASN A 61 -8.98 -16.07 7.50
N GLN A 62 -8.67 -15.68 8.75
CA GLN A 62 -9.41 -14.62 9.44
C GLN A 62 -9.32 -13.28 8.70
N ARG A 63 -8.14 -12.93 8.19
CA ARG A 63 -7.94 -11.71 7.38
C ARG A 63 -8.63 -11.78 6.02
N ILE A 64 -8.71 -12.96 5.40
CA ILE A 64 -9.46 -13.19 4.16
C ILE A 64 -10.97 -13.04 4.41
N GLU A 65 -11.50 -13.57 5.51
CA GLU A 65 -12.91 -13.38 5.89
C GLU A 65 -13.21 -11.92 6.23
N ALA A 66 -12.30 -11.23 6.94
CA ALA A 66 -12.42 -9.79 7.19
C ALA A 66 -12.39 -8.98 5.88
N LEU A 67 -11.46 -9.30 4.97
CA LEU A 67 -11.39 -8.69 3.64
C LEU A 67 -12.68 -8.90 2.85
N LYS A 68 -13.24 -10.12 2.88
CA LYS A 68 -14.51 -10.45 2.23
C LYS A 68 -15.68 -9.69 2.83
N SER A 69 -15.71 -9.53 4.16
CA SER A 69 -16.71 -8.73 4.85
C SER A 69 -16.64 -7.27 4.43
N ASN A 70 -15.43 -6.68 4.47
CA ASN A 70 -15.20 -5.30 4.06
C ASN A 70 -15.60 -5.08 2.60
N ILE A 71 -15.23 -6.00 1.69
CA ILE A 71 -15.65 -5.94 0.28
C ILE A 71 -17.17 -5.94 0.16
N LYS A 72 -17.87 -6.79 0.92
CA LYS A 72 -19.32 -6.89 0.86
C LYS A 72 -20.00 -5.61 1.35
N GLU A 73 -19.53 -5.05 2.47
CA GLU A 73 -20.03 -3.80 3.05
C GLU A 73 -19.79 -2.63 2.08
N THR A 74 -18.55 -2.47 1.60
CA THR A 74 -18.22 -1.44 0.63
C THR A 74 -18.99 -1.61 -0.70
N ASP A 75 -19.26 -2.83 -1.17
CA ASP A 75 -20.12 -3.09 -2.33
C ASP A 75 -21.60 -2.68 -2.08
N GLN A 76 -22.07 -2.69 -0.83
CA GLN A 76 -23.40 -2.16 -0.50
C GLN A 76 -23.40 -0.63 -0.53
N ASP A 77 -22.36 -0.01 0.05
CA ASP A 77 -22.22 1.44 0.06
C ASP A 77 -22.05 2.01 -1.35
N ILE A 78 -21.31 1.33 -2.24
CA ILE A 78 -21.18 1.71 -3.65
C ILE A 78 -22.54 1.70 -4.37
N ARG A 79 -23.39 0.69 -4.11
CA ARG A 79 -24.74 0.66 -4.69
C ARG A 79 -25.60 1.81 -4.17
N HIS A 80 -25.49 2.14 -2.90
CA HIS A 80 -26.17 3.30 -2.35
C HIS A 80 -25.67 4.60 -3.00
N LEU A 81 -24.36 4.71 -3.21
CA LEU A 81 -23.73 5.83 -3.91
C LEU A 81 -24.22 5.97 -5.37
N GLU A 82 -24.44 4.86 -6.08
CA GLU A 82 -25.07 4.86 -7.42
C GLU A 82 -26.51 5.39 -7.39
N ILE A 83 -27.29 5.05 -6.36
CA ILE A 83 -28.65 5.56 -6.16
C ILE A 83 -28.62 7.07 -5.90
N LEU A 84 -27.76 7.53 -5.00
CA LEU A 84 -27.62 8.96 -4.69
C LEU A 84 -27.23 9.78 -5.93
N LYS A 85 -26.36 9.22 -6.78
CA LYS A 85 -26.00 9.81 -8.07
C LYS A 85 -27.22 9.92 -9.00
N LYS A 86 -28.04 8.88 -9.08
CA LYS A 86 -29.24 8.85 -9.92
C LYS A 86 -30.29 9.87 -9.45
N ASP A 87 -30.42 10.04 -8.14
CA ASP A 87 -31.40 10.94 -7.52
C ASP A 87 -30.90 12.39 -7.44
N ASN A 88 -29.72 12.70 -7.99
CA ASN A 88 -29.05 14.00 -7.95
C ASN A 88 -28.85 14.56 -6.51
N LEU A 89 -28.70 13.67 -5.54
CA LEU A 89 -28.45 14.02 -4.13
C LEU A 89 -26.95 14.25 -3.91
N SER A 90 -26.45 15.37 -4.43
CA SER A 90 -25.01 15.68 -4.49
C SER A 90 -24.35 15.74 -3.11
N LYS A 91 -25.00 16.31 -2.09
CA LYS A 91 -24.44 16.46 -0.74
C LYS A 91 -24.25 15.09 -0.06
N GLU A 92 -25.27 14.24 -0.14
CA GLU A 92 -25.26 12.88 0.39
C GLU A 92 -24.28 11.98 -0.38
N TYR A 93 -24.21 12.13 -1.70
CA TYR A 93 -23.27 11.42 -2.55
C TYR A 93 -21.83 11.67 -2.10
N ILE A 94 -21.47 12.92 -1.87
CA ILE A 94 -20.10 13.34 -1.54
C ILE A 94 -19.72 12.88 -0.13
N LYS A 95 -20.66 12.99 0.82
CA LYS A 95 -20.48 12.45 2.17
C LYS A 95 -20.17 10.95 2.15
N LEU A 96 -20.96 10.17 1.40
CA LEU A 96 -20.78 8.73 1.29
C LEU A 96 -19.51 8.37 0.51
N ALA A 97 -19.19 9.10 -0.56
CA ALA A 97 -17.96 8.95 -1.33
C ALA A 97 -16.70 9.10 -0.47
N ASN A 98 -16.65 10.13 0.38
CA ASN A 98 -15.54 10.37 1.30
C ASN A 98 -15.37 9.27 2.37
N GLN A 99 -16.45 8.52 2.68
CA GLN A 99 -16.39 7.35 3.58
C GLN A 99 -15.92 6.08 2.85
N ILE A 100 -16.33 5.89 1.60
CA ILE A 100 -16.01 4.70 0.78
C ILE A 100 -14.56 4.72 0.29
N LEU A 101 -14.03 5.88 -0.12
CA LEU A 101 -12.69 5.98 -0.71
C LEU A 101 -11.57 5.40 0.20
N PRO A 102 -11.51 5.73 1.51
CA PRO A 102 -10.57 5.09 2.43
C PRO A 102 -10.77 3.58 2.57
N GLN A 103 -12.01 3.09 2.53
CA GLN A 103 -12.29 1.65 2.62
C GLN A 103 -11.80 0.89 1.39
N LEU A 104 -11.96 1.46 0.20
CA LEU A 104 -11.42 0.90 -1.05
C LEU A 104 -9.89 0.81 -1.00
N ASP A 105 -9.23 1.80 -0.42
CA ASP A 105 -7.78 1.78 -0.19
C ASP A 105 -7.36 0.69 0.81
N LEU A 106 -8.09 0.55 1.91
CA LEU A 106 -7.86 -0.53 2.89
C LEU A 106 -8.03 -1.91 2.25
N ILE A 107 -9.09 -2.11 1.46
CA ILE A 107 -9.34 -3.36 0.72
C ILE A 107 -8.19 -3.66 -0.25
N ARG A 108 -7.74 -2.65 -1.01
CA ARG A 108 -6.62 -2.77 -1.95
C ARG A 108 -5.32 -3.15 -1.23
N ASN A 109 -5.01 -2.46 -0.14
CA ASN A 109 -3.81 -2.70 0.66
C ASN A 109 -3.83 -4.09 1.31
N GLU A 110 -4.98 -4.51 1.84
CA GLU A 110 -5.15 -5.83 2.45
C GLU A 110 -5.08 -6.94 1.40
N ALA A 111 -5.67 -6.74 0.21
CA ALA A 111 -5.54 -7.66 -0.92
C ALA A 111 -4.08 -7.82 -1.39
N ASN A 112 -3.31 -6.72 -1.41
CA ASN A 112 -1.87 -6.76 -1.71
C ASN A 112 -1.08 -7.57 -0.67
N GLN A 113 -1.37 -7.37 0.62
CA GLN A 113 -0.71 -8.12 1.70
C GLN A 113 -1.06 -9.62 1.67
N LEU A 114 -2.28 -9.96 1.23
CA LEU A 114 -2.78 -11.33 1.11
C LEU A 114 -2.55 -11.95 -0.28
N GLN A 115 -1.79 -11.30 -1.17
CA GLN A 115 -1.57 -11.76 -2.56
C GLN A 115 -1.09 -13.23 -2.64
N LYS A 116 -0.28 -13.69 -1.68
CA LYS A 116 0.23 -15.08 -1.63
C LYS A 116 -0.77 -16.09 -1.04
N ALA A 117 -1.82 -15.61 -0.39
CA ALA A 117 -2.83 -16.41 0.29
C ALA A 117 -4.16 -16.47 -0.46
N ILE A 118 -4.38 -15.57 -1.43
CA ILE A 118 -5.57 -15.46 -2.26
C ILE A 118 -5.25 -15.96 -3.67
N GLU A 119 -6.22 -16.57 -4.35
CA GLU A 119 -6.06 -16.96 -5.75
C GLU A 119 -5.68 -15.76 -6.64
N PRO A 120 -4.71 -15.91 -7.57
CA PRO A 120 -4.25 -14.80 -8.42
C PRO A 120 -5.37 -14.09 -9.18
N ASN A 121 -6.39 -14.84 -9.61
CA ASN A 121 -7.55 -14.29 -10.32
C ASN A 121 -8.46 -13.46 -9.40
N ILE A 122 -8.67 -13.89 -8.15
CA ILE A 122 -9.46 -13.16 -7.17
C ILE A 122 -8.74 -11.87 -6.77
N TYR A 123 -7.43 -11.95 -6.50
CA TYR A 123 -6.59 -10.78 -6.23
C TYR A 123 -6.68 -9.72 -7.35
N LYS A 124 -6.51 -10.15 -8.61
CA LYS A 124 -6.62 -9.25 -9.78
C LYS A 124 -8.00 -8.60 -9.88
N ARG A 125 -9.07 -9.34 -9.58
CA ARG A 125 -10.45 -8.81 -9.62
C ARG A 125 -10.70 -7.78 -8.53
N ILE A 126 -10.27 -8.06 -7.29
CA ILE A 126 -10.44 -7.15 -6.15
C ILE A 126 -9.70 -5.84 -6.42
N THR A 127 -8.42 -5.91 -6.78
CA THR A 127 -7.61 -4.71 -7.05
C THR A 127 -8.13 -3.93 -8.26
N LYS A 128 -8.54 -4.61 -9.35
CA LYS A 128 -9.16 -3.95 -10.51
C LYS A 128 -10.45 -3.23 -10.12
N LYS A 129 -11.38 -3.91 -9.44
CA LYS A 129 -12.65 -3.30 -9.02
C LYS A 129 -12.44 -2.13 -8.08
N ALA A 130 -11.58 -2.28 -7.07
CA ALA A 130 -11.30 -1.21 -6.12
C ALA A 130 -10.76 0.04 -6.85
N ASN A 131 -9.81 -0.14 -7.77
CA ASN A 131 -9.29 0.96 -8.58
C ASN A 131 -10.37 1.58 -9.47
N THR A 132 -11.20 0.77 -10.13
CA THR A 132 -12.30 1.27 -10.99
C THR A 132 -13.28 2.12 -10.19
N PHE A 133 -13.76 1.63 -9.05
CA PHE A 133 -14.70 2.39 -8.21
C PHE A 133 -14.06 3.62 -7.58
N SER A 134 -12.81 3.54 -7.12
CA SER A 134 -12.08 4.73 -6.64
C SER A 134 -11.99 5.80 -7.73
N ASN A 135 -11.67 5.40 -8.96
CA ASN A 135 -11.61 6.32 -10.09
C ASN A 135 -12.97 6.92 -10.39
N GLU A 136 -14.03 6.10 -10.54
CA GLU A 136 -15.39 6.57 -10.85
C GLU A 136 -15.96 7.52 -9.79
N ILE A 137 -15.76 7.20 -8.50
CA ILE A 137 -16.18 8.03 -7.38
C ILE A 137 -15.44 9.36 -7.44
N ASN A 138 -14.11 9.32 -7.58
CA ASN A 138 -13.32 10.54 -7.74
C ASN A 138 -13.82 11.33 -8.95
N GLU A 139 -14.01 10.72 -10.13
CA GLU A 139 -14.49 11.44 -11.30
C GLU A 139 -15.80 12.20 -11.08
N GLN A 140 -16.71 11.60 -10.33
CA GLN A 140 -17.98 12.23 -10.00
C GLN A 140 -17.81 13.33 -8.95
N LEU A 141 -16.95 13.16 -7.94
CA LEU A 141 -16.64 14.20 -6.97
C LEU A 141 -16.15 15.48 -7.65
N ILE A 142 -15.31 15.38 -8.68
CA ILE A 142 -14.81 16.57 -9.39
C ILE A 142 -15.91 17.25 -10.19
N LYS A 143 -16.78 16.47 -10.85
CA LYS A 143 -17.92 17.06 -11.55
C LYS A 143 -18.81 17.85 -10.59
N LEU A 144 -18.92 17.40 -9.34
CA LEU A 144 -19.70 18.06 -8.32
C LEU A 144 -18.95 19.27 -7.73
N HIS A 145 -17.64 19.18 -7.49
CA HIS A 145 -16.84 20.31 -6.95
C HIS A 145 -16.62 21.44 -7.97
N ALA A 146 -16.54 21.11 -9.26
CA ALA A 146 -16.38 22.08 -10.35
C ALA A 146 -17.70 22.77 -10.74
N SER A 147 -18.84 22.39 -10.15
CA SER A 147 -20.13 23.01 -10.45
C SER A 147 -20.33 24.29 -9.61
N PRO A 148 -20.39 25.49 -10.22
CA PRO A 148 -20.48 26.76 -9.48
C PRO A 148 -21.84 27.00 -8.81
N GLU A 149 -22.86 26.19 -9.12
CA GLU A 149 -24.24 26.33 -8.65
C GLU A 149 -24.55 25.57 -7.35
N LEU A 150 -23.62 24.73 -6.87
CA LEU A 150 -23.86 23.95 -5.67
C LEU A 150 -23.51 24.76 -4.41
N GLU A 151 -24.48 24.85 -3.50
CA GLU A 151 -24.22 25.23 -2.12
C GLU A 151 -23.10 24.34 -1.53
N PRO A 152 -22.34 24.86 -0.55
CA PRO A 152 -21.20 24.17 0.04
C PRO A 152 -21.48 22.69 0.37
N ILE A 153 -20.49 21.88 0.04
CA ILE A 153 -20.68 20.58 -0.63
C ILE A 153 -20.60 19.40 0.38
N SER A 154 -20.29 19.68 1.65
CA SER A 154 -20.28 18.74 2.78
C SER A 154 -20.42 19.49 4.11
N ASP A 155 -21.04 18.87 5.13
CA ASP A 155 -21.06 19.37 6.52
C ASP A 155 -19.63 19.78 7.00
N GLN A 156 -18.60 19.07 6.55
CA GLN A 156 -17.19 19.33 6.88
C GLN A 156 -16.59 20.47 6.08
N GLU A 157 -16.99 20.66 4.82
CA GLU A 157 -16.55 21.78 4.00
C GLU A 157 -17.21 23.08 4.45
N ASP A 158 -18.51 23.03 4.77
CA ASP A 158 -19.25 24.14 5.36
C ASP A 158 -18.62 24.59 6.68
N GLU A 159 -18.31 23.63 7.55
CA GLU A 159 -17.64 23.91 8.80
C GLU A 159 -16.23 24.46 8.57
N MET A 160 -15.47 23.91 7.61
CA MET A 160 -14.14 24.40 7.24
C MET A 160 -14.20 25.84 6.70
N ILE A 161 -15.10 26.14 5.77
CA ILE A 161 -15.27 27.47 5.18
C ILE A 161 -15.71 28.47 6.26
N ARG A 162 -16.57 28.06 7.19
CA ARG A 162 -17.00 28.92 8.30
C ARG A 162 -15.85 29.25 9.25
N ILE A 163 -14.96 28.30 9.53
CA ILE A 163 -13.88 28.43 10.51
C ILE A 163 -12.60 29.03 9.91
N ALA A 164 -12.35 28.75 8.64
CA ALA A 164 -11.13 29.08 7.90
C ALA A 164 -11.44 29.52 6.46
N PRO A 165 -12.21 30.61 6.26
CA PRO A 165 -12.60 31.08 4.92
C PRO A 165 -11.40 31.39 4.02
N GLU A 166 -10.25 31.74 4.61
CA GLU A 166 -8.99 31.95 3.90
C GLU A 166 -8.46 30.71 3.16
N LEU A 167 -8.89 29.51 3.52
CA LEU A 167 -8.49 28.26 2.88
C LEU A 167 -9.35 27.90 1.66
N LYS A 168 -10.54 28.49 1.52
CA LYS A 168 -11.49 28.17 0.46
C LYS A 168 -10.87 28.14 -0.95
N PRO A 169 -10.12 29.18 -1.41
CA PRO A 169 -9.57 29.17 -2.77
C PRO A 169 -8.52 28.07 -2.98
N PHE A 170 -7.72 27.76 -1.96
CA PHE A 170 -6.68 26.72 -2.07
C PHE A 170 -7.29 25.32 -2.02
N TYR A 171 -8.30 25.11 -1.19
CA TYR A 171 -8.94 23.81 -1.04
C TYR A 171 -9.53 23.33 -2.37
N HIS A 172 -10.27 24.19 -3.07
CA HIS A 172 -10.89 23.83 -4.36
C HIS A 172 -9.84 23.52 -5.42
N ASN A 173 -8.88 24.43 -5.63
CA ASN A 173 -7.80 24.25 -6.59
C ASN A 173 -7.02 22.95 -6.34
N ILE A 174 -6.68 22.67 -5.07
CA ILE A 174 -6.01 21.42 -4.69
C ILE A 174 -6.84 20.17 -5.05
N GLN A 175 -8.16 20.20 -4.85
CA GLN A 175 -9.02 19.05 -5.21
C GLN A 175 -9.08 18.85 -6.73
N ASP A 176 -9.21 19.94 -7.48
CA ASP A 176 -9.27 19.91 -8.95
C ASP A 176 -7.95 19.39 -9.54
N ASP A 177 -6.82 19.90 -9.06
CA ASP A 177 -5.49 19.46 -9.50
C ASP A 177 -5.19 18.03 -9.08
N HIS A 178 -5.53 17.65 -7.84
CA HIS A 178 -5.35 16.29 -7.33
C HIS A 178 -5.95 15.26 -8.30
N TYR A 179 -7.14 15.55 -8.80
CA TYR A 179 -7.83 14.71 -9.77
C TYR A 179 -7.24 14.73 -11.16
N ALA A 180 -6.97 15.92 -11.70
CA ALA A 180 -6.37 16.05 -13.01
C ALA A 180 -5.05 15.25 -13.07
N ILE A 181 -4.27 15.31 -12.00
CA ILE A 181 -3.06 14.50 -11.80
C ILE A 181 -3.38 13.01 -11.76
N LEU A 182 -4.37 12.55 -10.99
CA LEU A 182 -4.74 11.13 -10.96
C LEU A 182 -5.11 10.58 -12.35
N LYS A 183 -5.84 11.37 -13.15
CA LYS A 183 -6.18 11.01 -14.53
C LYS A 183 -4.96 10.89 -15.44
N LYS A 184 -3.98 11.77 -15.27
CA LYS A 184 -2.71 11.74 -16.01
C LYS A 184 -1.87 10.54 -15.58
N ILE A 185 -1.76 10.27 -14.28
CA ILE A 185 -1.06 9.12 -13.71
C ILE A 185 -1.65 7.79 -14.21
N GLU A 186 -2.96 7.70 -14.38
CA GLU A 186 -3.60 6.48 -14.90
C GLU A 186 -3.10 6.08 -16.30
N LYS A 187 -2.74 7.06 -17.13
CA LYS A 187 -2.26 6.85 -18.51
C LYS A 187 -0.75 6.74 -18.60
N ALA A 188 -0.02 6.97 -17.51
CA ALA A 188 1.44 6.96 -17.48
C ALA A 188 2.00 5.54 -17.33
N ASP A 189 3.16 5.28 -17.93
CA ASP A 189 3.85 3.99 -17.86
C ASP A 189 4.25 3.61 -16.42
N ASN A 190 4.64 4.60 -15.61
CA ASN A 190 5.05 4.45 -14.21
C ASN A 190 3.91 4.73 -13.19
N LYS A 191 2.67 4.40 -13.56
CA LYS A 191 1.44 4.63 -12.78
C LYS A 191 1.56 4.33 -11.28
N ALA A 192 2.12 3.17 -10.91
CA ALA A 192 2.16 2.72 -9.52
C ALA A 192 3.06 3.60 -8.64
N GLU A 193 4.20 4.03 -9.16
CA GLU A 193 5.15 4.89 -8.45
C GLU A 193 4.60 6.31 -8.31
N LEU A 194 4.12 6.90 -9.42
CA LEU A 194 3.54 8.24 -9.41
C LEU A 194 2.31 8.31 -8.48
N ALA A 195 1.45 7.29 -8.51
CA ALA A 195 0.29 7.22 -7.63
C ALA A 195 0.71 7.17 -6.15
N ALA A 196 1.75 6.39 -5.80
CA ALA A 196 2.23 6.30 -4.43
C ALA A 196 2.84 7.62 -3.93
N ILE A 197 3.62 8.31 -4.78
CA ILE A 197 4.19 9.63 -4.46
C ILE A 197 3.07 10.66 -4.27
N HIS A 198 2.13 10.74 -5.23
CA HIS A 198 1.01 11.67 -5.18
C HIS A 198 0.11 11.43 -3.95
N GLN A 199 -0.19 10.17 -3.65
CA GLN A 199 -0.98 9.79 -2.47
C GLN A 199 -0.28 10.18 -1.16
N ALA A 200 1.03 9.98 -1.06
CA ALA A 200 1.80 10.39 0.11
C ALA A 200 1.80 11.92 0.30
N ASN A 201 1.90 12.67 -0.80
CA ASN A 201 1.82 14.13 -0.79
C ASN A 201 0.43 14.62 -0.36
N MET A 202 -0.64 14.04 -0.91
CA MET A 202 -2.01 14.40 -0.56
C MET A 202 -2.33 14.10 0.91
N LYS A 203 -1.84 12.96 1.43
CA LYS A 203 -1.99 12.62 2.86
C LYS A 203 -1.39 13.70 3.77
N ARG A 204 -0.20 14.22 3.43
CA ARG A 204 0.44 15.30 4.20
C ARG A 204 -0.41 16.57 4.20
N PHE A 205 -1.01 16.92 3.06
CA PHE A 205 -1.95 18.05 2.99
C PHE A 205 -3.15 17.82 3.92
N THR A 206 -3.78 16.65 3.88
CA THR A 206 -4.91 16.32 4.76
C THR A 206 -4.54 16.44 6.24
N ASP A 207 -3.37 15.95 6.63
CA ASP A 207 -2.87 16.05 8.01
C ASP A 207 -2.67 17.52 8.45
N VAL A 208 -2.11 18.35 7.57
CA VAL A 208 -1.89 19.79 7.82
C VAL A 208 -3.23 20.54 7.91
N LEU A 209 -4.16 20.28 6.99
CA LEU A 209 -5.50 20.88 6.99
C LEU A 209 -6.25 20.52 8.27
N ALA A 210 -6.27 19.24 8.65
CA ALA A 210 -6.91 18.80 9.89
C ALA A 210 -6.30 19.47 11.12
N GLY A 211 -4.97 19.62 11.16
CA GLY A 211 -4.27 20.35 12.20
C GLY A 211 -4.68 21.83 12.26
N TYR A 212 -4.75 22.50 11.10
CA TYR A 212 -5.17 23.89 10.98
C TYR A 212 -6.57 24.12 11.56
N ILE A 213 -7.55 23.30 11.14
CA ILE A 213 -8.94 23.43 11.58
C ILE A 213 -9.07 23.21 13.09
N ARG A 214 -8.39 22.19 13.65
CA ARG A 214 -8.39 21.96 15.10
C ARG A 214 -7.84 23.15 15.89
N ILE A 215 -6.75 23.76 15.42
CA ILE A 215 -6.16 24.92 16.09
C ILE A 215 -7.10 26.13 15.98
N LYS A 216 -7.72 26.37 14.82
CA LYS A 216 -8.71 27.45 14.65
C LYS A 216 -9.95 27.28 15.53
N GLN A 217 -10.45 26.06 15.70
CA GLN A 217 -11.60 25.76 16.55
C GLN A 217 -11.36 26.06 18.03
N SER A 218 -10.13 25.86 18.52
CA SER A 218 -9.81 26.07 19.94
C SER A 218 -8.40 26.63 20.15
N PRO A 219 -8.10 27.88 19.72
CA PRO A 219 -6.72 28.39 19.69
C PRO A 219 -6.04 28.43 21.06
N LYS A 220 -6.82 28.65 22.13
CA LYS A 220 -6.31 28.73 23.52
C LYS A 220 -5.77 27.38 24.03
N ASN A 221 -6.16 26.27 23.41
CA ASN A 221 -5.75 24.93 23.83
C ASN A 221 -4.40 24.51 23.23
N PHE A 222 -3.78 25.36 22.40
CA PHE A 222 -2.54 25.04 21.70
C PHE A 222 -1.46 26.09 21.93
N ASN A 223 -0.27 25.62 22.28
CA ASN A 223 0.92 26.48 22.31
C ASN A 223 1.26 26.96 20.90
N ASN A 224 1.69 28.23 20.79
CA ASN A 224 2.10 28.88 19.55
C ASN A 224 1.02 28.80 18.45
N ALA A 225 -0.27 28.78 18.83
CA ALA A 225 -1.38 28.60 17.90
C ALA A 225 -1.30 29.52 16.67
N LYS A 226 -1.01 30.82 16.89
CA LYS A 226 -0.90 31.80 15.80
C LYS A 226 0.21 31.46 14.81
N GLU A 227 1.42 31.17 15.31
CA GLU A 227 2.57 30.82 14.49
C GLU A 227 2.33 29.52 13.71
N ARG A 228 1.76 28.51 14.37
CA ARG A 228 1.44 27.22 13.73
C ARG A 228 0.37 27.34 12.66
N LEU A 229 -0.64 28.19 12.87
CA LEU A 229 -1.64 28.50 11.86
C LEU A 229 -1.00 29.18 10.66
N GLU A 230 -0.12 30.16 10.88
CA GLU A 230 0.59 30.84 9.80
C GLU A 230 1.48 29.87 9.00
N GLN A 231 2.25 29.02 9.68
CA GLN A 231 3.07 27.99 9.05
C GLN A 231 2.23 27.01 8.24
N ALA A 232 1.12 26.52 8.80
CA ALA A 232 0.22 25.60 8.11
C ALA A 232 -0.46 26.26 6.90
N LEU A 233 -0.86 27.53 7.00
CA LEU A 233 -1.40 28.28 5.86
C LEU A 233 -0.38 28.41 4.75
N GLN A 234 0.87 28.76 5.07
CA GLN A 234 1.95 28.83 4.08
C GLN A 234 2.25 27.48 3.45
N ALA A 235 2.22 26.39 4.24
CA ALA A 235 2.40 25.05 3.74
C ALA A 235 1.28 24.64 2.76
N ILE A 236 0.02 24.98 3.06
CA ILE A 236 -1.12 24.73 2.16
C ILE A 236 -0.98 25.53 0.85
N LYS A 237 -0.61 26.82 0.94
CA LYS A 237 -0.37 27.66 -0.25
C LYS A 237 0.74 27.11 -1.12
N LYS A 238 1.85 26.71 -0.51
CA LYS A 238 2.98 26.11 -1.22
C LYS A 238 2.57 24.80 -1.88
N PHE A 239 1.85 23.95 -1.16
CA PHE A 239 1.35 22.69 -1.69
C PHE A 239 0.44 22.89 -2.91
N ASN A 240 -0.44 23.90 -2.90
CA ASN A 240 -1.23 24.26 -4.08
C ASN A 240 -0.34 24.54 -5.29
N LEU A 241 0.67 25.41 -5.13
CA LEU A 241 1.60 25.75 -6.21
C LEU A 241 2.41 24.53 -6.70
N ASP A 242 2.79 23.65 -5.78
CA ASP A 242 3.51 22.42 -6.12
C ASP A 242 2.62 21.45 -6.93
N LEU A 243 1.31 21.42 -6.65
CA LEU A 243 0.33 20.65 -7.45
C LEU A 243 0.12 21.26 -8.83
N ASP A 244 -0.05 22.58 -8.92
CA ASP A 244 -0.13 23.31 -10.20
C ASP A 244 1.06 22.94 -11.10
N GLU A 245 2.27 22.97 -10.52
CA GLU A 245 3.50 22.63 -11.22
C GLU A 245 3.57 21.16 -11.63
N THR A 246 3.14 20.26 -10.76
CA THR A 246 3.10 18.82 -11.05
C THR A 246 2.16 18.54 -12.23
N LEU A 247 0.98 19.15 -12.23
CA LEU A 247 0.02 19.01 -13.32
C LEU A 247 0.58 19.58 -14.63
N ARG A 248 1.25 20.73 -14.57
CA ARG A 248 1.93 21.32 -15.72
C ARG A 248 2.97 20.38 -16.31
N GLN A 249 3.84 19.80 -15.48
CA GLN A 249 4.88 18.86 -15.93
C GLN A 249 4.28 17.59 -16.56
N LEU A 250 3.19 17.06 -16.01
CA LEU A 250 2.47 15.93 -16.60
C LEU A 250 1.87 16.29 -17.97
N ASN A 251 1.32 17.50 -18.11
CA ASN A 251 0.82 17.98 -19.39
C ASN A 251 1.94 18.15 -20.42
N GLU A 252 3.07 18.75 -20.06
CA GLU A 252 4.23 18.91 -20.95
C GLU A 252 4.79 17.55 -21.39
N SER A 253 4.83 16.57 -20.50
CA SER A 253 5.26 15.22 -20.88
C SER A 253 4.35 14.58 -21.92
N ASP A 254 3.04 14.83 -21.84
CA ASP A 254 2.06 14.33 -22.81
C ASP A 254 2.12 15.05 -24.18
N MET A 255 2.71 16.25 -24.25
CA MET A 255 2.78 17.06 -25.48
C MET A 255 3.97 16.73 -26.40
N LYS A 256 4.86 15.80 -26.02
CA LYS A 256 6.07 15.47 -26.81
C LYS A 256 5.75 15.07 -28.26
N ASP A 257 4.70 14.28 -28.47
CA ASP A 257 4.30 13.83 -29.81
C ASP A 257 3.72 14.97 -30.65
N PHE A 258 3.04 15.92 -30.00
CA PHE A 258 2.57 17.15 -30.64
C PHE A 258 3.75 17.99 -31.13
N ASP A 259 4.77 18.19 -30.29
CA ASP A 259 5.96 18.96 -30.65
C ASP A 259 6.75 18.33 -31.81
N VAL A 260 6.86 17.00 -31.83
CA VAL A 260 7.48 16.27 -32.94
C VAL A 260 6.70 16.48 -34.23
N SER A 261 5.37 16.33 -34.17
CA SER A 261 4.48 16.52 -35.32
C SER A 261 4.57 17.96 -35.85
N LEU A 262 4.62 18.95 -34.96
CA LEU A 262 4.71 20.36 -35.31
C LEU A 262 6.03 20.66 -36.05
N ARG A 263 7.16 20.10 -35.60
CA ARG A 263 8.45 20.24 -36.28
C ARG A 263 8.44 19.60 -37.66
N MET A 264 7.94 18.36 -37.78
CA MET A 264 7.87 17.68 -39.08
C MET A 264 7.04 18.47 -40.10
N MET A 265 5.90 19.03 -39.68
CA MET A 265 5.07 19.89 -40.54
C MET A 265 5.72 21.23 -40.91
N GLN A 266 6.65 21.74 -40.12
CA GLN A 266 7.42 22.94 -40.43
C GLN A 266 8.56 22.62 -41.40
N ASP A 267 9.25 21.50 -41.19
CA ASP A 267 10.31 21.02 -42.08
C ASP A 267 9.77 20.67 -43.48
N GLU A 268 8.58 20.06 -43.58
CA GLU A 268 7.88 19.81 -44.85
C GLU A 268 7.46 21.10 -45.58
N ARG A 269 7.15 22.16 -44.82
CA ARG A 269 6.81 23.48 -45.40
C ARG A 269 8.04 24.25 -45.89
N ASN A 270 9.18 24.08 -45.22
CA ASN A 270 10.44 24.76 -45.58
C ASN A 270 11.20 24.06 -46.72
N ASN A 271 10.88 22.79 -47.01
CA ASN A 271 11.46 22.01 -48.11
C ASN A 271 10.62 22.05 -49.42
N LYS A 272 9.63 22.94 -49.52
CA LYS A 272 8.86 23.26 -50.72
C LYS A 272 9.20 24.65 -51.22
#